data_AF-A0A9P8AX67-F1
#
_entry.id   AF-A0A9P8AX67-F1
#
_cell.length_a   1.000
_cell.length_b   1.000
_cell.length_c   1.000
_cell.angle_alpha   90.00
_cell.angle_beta   90.00
_cell.angle_gamma   90.00
#
_symmetry.space_group_name_H-M   'P 1'
#
loop_
_entity.id
_entity.type
_entity.pdbx_description
1 polymer ?
#
loop_
_entity_poly.entity_id
_entity_poly.type
_entity_poly.pdbx_seq_one_letter_code
_entity_poly.pdbx_strand_id
1 'polypeptide(L)'
;MPPARATKSTRRNKSLSKSGRSEVTLVSDDGPPPLPSAKRRKNGKTAAAPVDVIEISSDDEEVPPPPLKKPAKMLELEALVNKLKKKTEKAKRAQDEAEKRAAYFEEALKISQLKAATSSHSRPLIDPSKLEDDITCEICTLKMWSPCILPECGHTFCQSCLRNWFNTTLEQHRRQHPRYHPNQPIVLPQYLREMLFYPQIDPQQLSVVVEQITAASGRPVFTCPTCRKPVKNRPVEIFVIKSLVRTVAAAQGESSPRKETAEGRSRGKSKAPVRREGPWDLFFPPT
;
A
#
# COMPACT_ATOMS: atom_id res chain seq x y z
N MET A 1 18.51 -14.57 -59.18
CA MET A 1 17.49 -15.60 -59.50
C MET A 1 17.47 -16.66 -58.40
N PRO A 2 16.29 -17.25 -58.12
CA PRO A 2 15.90 -17.84 -56.83
C PRO A 2 15.94 -19.40 -56.87
N PRO A 3 15.34 -20.17 -55.93
CA PRO A 3 13.88 -20.23 -55.74
C PRO A 3 13.38 -20.22 -54.27
N ALA A 4 12.11 -19.87 -54.17
CA ALA A 4 11.25 -19.79 -53.01
C ALA A 4 10.73 -21.15 -52.50
N ARG A 5 10.26 -21.20 -51.25
CA ARG A 5 9.08 -22.01 -50.90
C ARG A 5 8.30 -21.45 -49.72
N ALA A 6 6.98 -21.38 -49.92
CA ALA A 6 5.96 -20.82 -49.07
C ALA A 6 5.24 -21.88 -48.21
N THR A 7 4.67 -21.45 -47.07
CA THR A 7 3.46 -22.02 -46.43
C THR A 7 2.71 -20.82 -45.81
N LYS A 8 1.54 -20.36 -46.31
CA LYS A 8 0.14 -20.80 -46.05
C LYS A 8 -0.09 -21.23 -44.59
N SER A 9 -1.16 -20.91 -43.87
CA SER A 9 -2.37 -20.07 -44.00
C SER A 9 -3.17 -20.44 -42.74
N THR A 10 -3.75 -19.50 -41.99
CA THR A 10 -5.21 -19.50 -41.68
C THR A 10 -5.61 -18.32 -40.80
N ARG A 11 -6.42 -17.44 -41.41
CA ARG A 11 -7.35 -16.52 -40.77
C ARG A 11 -8.31 -17.30 -39.87
N ARG A 12 -8.63 -16.75 -38.70
CA ARG A 12 -9.97 -16.88 -38.10
C ARG A 12 -10.55 -15.50 -37.84
N ASN A 13 -11.38 -15.06 -38.79
CA ASN A 13 -12.48 -14.15 -38.51
C ASN A 13 -13.51 -14.90 -37.67
N LYS A 14 -14.03 -14.27 -36.61
CA LYS A 14 -15.38 -14.57 -36.13
C LYS A 14 -16.08 -13.26 -35.79
N SER A 15 -17.15 -13.02 -36.53
CA SER A 15 -18.06 -11.89 -36.45
C SER A 15 -19.04 -12.02 -35.29
N LEU A 16 -19.32 -10.86 -34.67
CA LEU A 16 -20.63 -10.30 -34.31
C LEU A 16 -21.75 -11.26 -33.84
N SER A 17 -22.21 -11.00 -32.61
CA SER A 17 -23.64 -11.01 -32.29
C SER A 17 -23.97 -9.86 -31.34
N LYS A 18 -24.98 -9.08 -31.75
CA LYS A 18 -25.60 -7.92 -31.11
C LYS A 18 -26.25 -8.27 -29.76
N SER A 19 -26.32 -7.32 -28.84
CA SER A 19 -27.57 -6.66 -28.40
C SER A 19 -27.42 -6.02 -27.00
N GLY A 20 -27.99 -4.83 -26.81
CA GLY A 20 -28.35 -4.31 -25.49
C GLY A 20 -27.59 -3.08 -24.99
N ARG A 21 -27.76 -1.93 -25.66
CA ARG A 21 -27.36 -0.60 -25.18
C ARG A 21 -28.52 -0.03 -24.36
N SER A 22 -28.28 0.33 -23.10
CA SER A 22 -29.15 1.23 -22.32
C SER A 22 -28.34 2.48 -22.01
N GLU A 23 -28.49 3.45 -22.89
CA GLU A 23 -27.97 4.81 -22.80
C GLU A 23 -28.89 5.59 -21.84
N VAL A 24 -28.34 6.04 -20.71
CA VAL A 24 -29.05 6.95 -19.79
C VAL A 24 -28.85 8.35 -20.33
N THR A 25 -29.88 8.87 -20.98
CA THR A 25 -29.95 10.26 -21.43
C THR A 25 -30.16 11.17 -20.22
N LEU A 26 -29.16 12.01 -19.92
CA LEU A 26 -29.33 13.18 -19.08
C LEU A 26 -30.02 14.25 -19.91
N VAL A 27 -31.29 14.55 -19.59
CA VAL A 27 -31.96 15.76 -20.05
C VAL A 27 -31.90 16.76 -18.89
N SER A 28 -31.12 17.82 -19.08
CA SER A 28 -31.31 19.08 -18.36
C SER A 28 -32.18 19.97 -19.24
N ASP A 29 -33.24 20.57 -18.67
CA ASP A 29 -33.73 21.90 -19.05
C ASP A 29 -34.64 22.46 -17.93
N ASP A 30 -34.81 23.77 -17.95
CA ASP A 30 -34.85 24.74 -16.86
C ASP A 30 -36.18 24.94 -16.12
N GLY A 31 -36.06 25.49 -14.90
CA GLY A 31 -36.79 26.73 -14.55
C GLY A 31 -38.09 26.62 -13.74
N PRO A 32 -38.29 27.43 -12.68
CA PRO A 32 -39.26 27.18 -11.62
C PRO A 32 -40.61 27.89 -11.81
N PRO A 33 -41.63 27.52 -10.99
CA PRO A 33 -42.36 28.56 -10.27
C PRO A 33 -42.72 28.18 -8.80
N PRO A 34 -43.23 29.16 -8.02
CA PRO A 34 -42.88 29.32 -6.60
C PRO A 34 -43.96 28.85 -5.59
N LEU A 35 -43.56 28.96 -4.32
CA LEU A 35 -44.32 28.80 -3.08
C LEU A 35 -45.66 29.57 -3.03
N PRO A 36 -46.52 29.29 -2.04
CA PRO A 36 -46.59 30.32 -0.99
C PRO A 36 -46.63 29.83 0.47
N SER A 37 -46.09 30.76 1.26
CA SER A 37 -45.84 30.83 2.70
C SER A 37 -47.04 30.69 3.64
N ALA A 38 -46.75 30.18 4.84
CA ALA A 38 -47.51 30.44 6.06
C ALA A 38 -47.35 31.91 6.52
N LYS A 39 -48.44 32.55 6.97
CA LYS A 39 -48.41 33.80 7.74
C LYS A 39 -49.34 33.70 8.96
N ARG A 40 -48.75 33.84 10.15
CA ARG A 40 -49.40 34.38 11.36
C ARG A 40 -49.29 35.91 11.31
N ARG A 41 -50.36 36.65 11.61
CA ARG A 41 -50.35 37.97 12.29
C ARG A 41 -51.76 38.35 12.77
N LYS A 42 -51.82 39.07 13.89
CA LYS A 42 -52.99 39.47 14.70
C LYS A 42 -53.56 40.85 14.32
N ASN A 43 -54.86 41.02 14.65
CA ASN A 43 -55.64 42.22 15.06
C ASN A 43 -56.20 43.24 14.04
N GLY A 44 -57.54 43.43 14.11
CA GLY A 44 -58.21 44.74 14.25
C GLY A 44 -59.43 45.07 13.36
N LYS A 45 -60.67 45.00 13.93
CA LYS A 45 -61.92 45.83 13.80
C LYS A 45 -62.34 46.40 12.41
N THR A 46 -63.61 46.43 11.91
CA THR A 46 -64.97 46.68 12.49
C THR A 46 -66.09 46.51 11.43
N ALA A 47 -67.36 46.34 11.88
CA ALA A 47 -68.69 46.59 11.24
C ALA A 47 -69.19 45.59 10.14
N ALA A 48 -70.46 45.18 9.99
CA ALA A 48 -71.77 45.41 10.63
C ALA A 48 -72.73 44.20 10.32
N ALA A 49 -73.85 44.08 11.07
CA ALA A 49 -74.84 42.99 11.17
C ALA A 49 -75.95 42.98 10.07
N PRO A 50 -77.12 42.28 10.20
CA PRO A 50 -77.52 41.00 10.87
C PRO A 50 -78.14 39.98 9.85
N VAL A 51 -78.60 38.77 10.20
CA VAL A 51 -80.02 38.40 10.45
C VAL A 51 -80.15 36.92 10.90
N ASP A 52 -80.87 36.72 11.99
CA ASP A 52 -81.75 35.64 12.49
C ASP A 52 -81.51 34.16 12.13
N VAL A 53 -81.20 33.35 13.17
CA VAL A 53 -81.60 31.93 13.23
C VAL A 53 -82.30 31.68 14.55
N ILE A 54 -83.52 31.15 14.41
CA ILE A 54 -84.57 30.93 15.39
C ILE A 54 -84.14 29.89 16.43
N GLU A 55 -84.31 30.23 17.72
CA GLU A 55 -84.38 29.27 18.82
C GLU A 55 -85.68 28.48 18.71
N ILE A 56 -85.58 27.16 18.56
CA ILE A 56 -86.69 26.25 18.85
C ILE A 56 -86.34 25.57 20.17
N SER A 57 -86.96 26.05 21.25
CA SER A 57 -87.17 25.23 22.44
C SER A 57 -88.28 24.23 22.13
N SER A 58 -88.09 22.95 22.43
CA SER A 58 -89.16 22.15 23.05
C SER A 58 -88.59 20.83 23.55
N ASP A 59 -88.49 20.78 24.86
CA ASP A 59 -88.62 19.60 25.70
C ASP A 59 -90.01 18.99 25.47
N ASP A 60 -90.09 17.68 25.20
CA ASP A 60 -91.29 16.85 25.42
C ASP A 60 -90.87 15.38 25.47
N GLU A 61 -91.24 14.70 26.56
CA GLU A 61 -90.92 13.32 26.85
C GLU A 61 -91.67 12.35 25.92
N GLU A 62 -90.94 11.54 25.14
CA GLU A 62 -91.54 10.48 24.33
C GLU A 62 -90.93 9.10 24.65
N VAL A 63 -91.86 8.17 24.91
CA VAL A 63 -91.75 6.74 25.25
C VAL A 63 -90.66 6.00 24.43
N PRO A 64 -89.89 5.06 25.02
CA PRO A 64 -88.82 4.36 24.30
C PRO A 64 -89.39 3.48 23.16
N PRO A 65 -88.93 3.63 21.90
CA PRO A 65 -89.31 2.72 20.84
C PRO A 65 -88.55 1.39 20.96
N PRO A 66 -89.13 0.28 20.47
CA PRO A 66 -88.51 -1.04 20.53
C PRO A 66 -87.23 -1.09 19.68
N PRO A 67 -86.29 -2.02 19.94
CA PRO A 67 -84.98 -2.02 19.31
C PRO A 67 -85.11 -2.25 17.79
N LEU A 68 -85.01 -1.18 17.02
CA LEU A 68 -84.95 -1.23 15.56
C LEU A 68 -83.62 -1.87 15.14
N LYS A 69 -83.72 -3.06 14.52
CA LYS A 69 -82.56 -3.75 13.92
C LYS A 69 -81.94 -2.82 12.87
N LYS A 70 -80.65 -2.48 13.04
CA LYS A 70 -79.90 -1.64 12.07
C LYS A 70 -80.09 -2.18 10.65
N PRO A 71 -80.36 -1.33 9.64
CA PRO A 71 -80.52 -1.77 8.26
C PRO A 71 -79.21 -2.39 7.75
N ALA A 72 -79.30 -3.50 7.01
CA ALA A 72 -78.16 -4.33 6.60
C ALA A 72 -76.98 -3.54 5.96
N LYS A 73 -77.29 -2.48 5.20
CA LYS A 73 -76.29 -1.60 4.56
C LYS A 73 -75.42 -0.82 5.57
N MET A 74 -75.96 -0.49 6.74
CA MET A 74 -75.23 0.23 7.79
C MET A 74 -74.23 -0.69 8.51
N LEU A 75 -74.61 -1.96 8.71
CA LEU A 75 -73.71 -3.00 9.25
C LEU A 75 -72.56 -3.31 8.29
N GLU A 76 -72.84 -3.34 6.98
CA GLU A 76 -71.82 -3.53 5.94
C GLU A 76 -70.82 -2.37 5.90
N LEU A 77 -71.30 -1.13 6.05
CA LEU A 77 -70.45 0.06 6.10
C LEU A 77 -69.58 0.10 7.38
N GLU A 78 -70.14 -0.24 8.54
CA GLU A 78 -69.37 -0.39 9.79
C GLU A 78 -68.28 -1.46 9.65
N ALA A 79 -68.57 -2.58 8.98
CA ALA A 79 -67.58 -3.62 8.70
C ALA A 79 -66.46 -3.13 7.76
N LEU A 80 -66.79 -2.35 6.73
CA LEU A 80 -65.82 -1.74 5.82
C LEU A 80 -64.92 -0.74 6.54
N VAL A 81 -65.49 0.15 7.37
CA VAL A 81 -64.74 1.13 8.16
C VAL A 81 -63.78 0.43 9.11
N ASN A 82 -64.22 -0.63 9.79
CA ASN A 82 -63.36 -1.42 10.66
C ASN A 82 -62.25 -2.14 9.89
N LYS A 83 -62.53 -2.63 8.68
CA LYS A 83 -61.53 -3.25 7.79
C LYS A 83 -60.50 -2.22 7.31
N LEU A 84 -60.95 -1.01 6.96
CA LEU A 84 -60.06 0.08 6.57
C LEU A 84 -59.20 0.54 7.74
N LYS A 85 -59.77 0.75 8.94
CA LYS A 85 -59.01 1.09 10.15
C LYS A 85 -57.89 0.08 10.42
N LYS A 86 -58.19 -1.22 10.35
CA LYS A 86 -57.19 -2.30 10.50
C LYS A 86 -56.08 -2.24 9.44
N LYS A 87 -56.43 -1.93 8.18
CA LYS A 87 -55.45 -1.77 7.10
C LYS A 87 -54.56 -0.54 7.32
N THR A 88 -55.14 0.59 7.72
CA THR A 88 -54.41 1.82 8.00
C THR A 88 -53.44 1.64 9.17
N GLU A 89 -53.87 0.94 10.22
CA GLU A 89 -53.00 0.65 11.35
C GLU A 89 -51.85 -0.28 10.97
N LYS A 90 -52.11 -1.31 10.15
CA LYS A 90 -51.06 -2.18 9.62
C LYS A 90 -50.08 -1.43 8.73
N ALA A 91 -50.58 -0.53 7.87
CA ALA A 91 -49.74 0.30 7.01
C ALA A 91 -48.86 1.26 7.82
N LYS A 92 -49.42 1.87 8.88
CA LYS A 92 -48.67 2.75 9.78
C LYS A 92 -47.54 2.01 10.49
N ARG A 93 -47.80 0.81 11.03
CA ARG A 93 -46.76 -0.03 11.65
C ARG A 93 -45.65 -0.40 10.67
N ALA A 94 -45.99 -0.71 9.41
CA ALA A 94 -45.01 -1.01 8.38
C ALA A 94 -44.17 0.22 7.99
N GLN A 95 -44.78 1.41 7.95
CA GLN A 95 -44.08 2.67 7.71
C GLN A 95 -43.09 2.98 8.83
N ASP A 96 -43.52 2.90 10.10
CA ASP A 96 -42.67 3.14 11.26
C ASP A 96 -41.48 2.17 11.30
N GLU A 97 -41.66 0.92 10.88
CA GLU A 97 -40.60 -0.08 10.79
C GLU A 97 -39.62 0.20 9.63
N ALA A 98 -40.13 0.63 8.48
CA ALA A 98 -39.31 1.03 7.34
C ALA A 98 -38.44 2.26 7.67
N GLU A 99 -39.01 3.25 8.37
CA GLU A 99 -38.31 4.46 8.80
C GLU A 99 -37.18 4.12 9.79
N LYS A 100 -37.43 3.24 10.77
CA LYS A 100 -36.38 2.76 11.69
C LYS A 100 -35.24 2.05 10.97
N ARG A 101 -35.55 1.24 9.95
CA ARG A 101 -34.52 0.58 9.14
C ARG A 101 -33.71 1.59 8.31
N ALA A 102 -34.38 2.58 7.72
CA ALA A 102 -33.71 3.64 6.97
C ALA A 102 -32.75 4.44 7.86
N ALA A 103 -33.19 4.85 9.05
CA ALA A 103 -32.35 5.56 10.02
C ALA A 103 -31.12 4.72 10.43
N TYR A 104 -31.30 3.41 10.66
CA TYR A 104 -30.18 2.51 10.96
C TYR A 104 -29.15 2.44 9.83
N PHE A 105 -29.61 2.33 8.57
CA PHE A 105 -28.70 2.30 7.42
C PHE A 105 -27.99 3.64 7.21
N GLU A 106 -28.68 4.76 7.41
CA GLU A 106 -28.11 6.10 7.31
C GLU A 106 -27.00 6.31 8.36
N GLU A 107 -27.23 5.87 9.60
CA GLU A 107 -26.23 5.95 10.66
C GLU A 107 -25.03 5.03 10.38
N ALA A 108 -25.26 3.82 9.87
CA ALA A 108 -24.18 2.91 9.45
C ALA A 108 -23.33 3.51 8.31
N LEU A 109 -23.95 4.18 7.34
CA LEU A 109 -23.25 4.89 6.27
C LEU A 109 -22.43 6.06 6.82
N LYS A 110 -22.97 6.82 7.77
CA LYS A 110 -22.26 7.94 8.41
C LYS A 110 -21.03 7.45 9.18
N ILE A 111 -21.14 6.33 9.91
CA ILE A 111 -20.00 5.69 10.58
C ILE A 111 -18.95 5.22 9.57
N SER A 112 -19.36 4.60 8.46
CA SER A 112 -18.46 4.16 7.39
C SER A 112 -17.71 5.34 6.75
N GLN A 113 -18.41 6.44 6.45
CA GLN A 113 -17.83 7.65 5.89
C GLN A 113 -16.86 8.34 6.86
N LEU A 114 -17.20 8.41 8.15
CA LEU A 114 -16.29 8.95 9.17
C LEU A 114 -15.03 8.10 9.32
N LYS A 115 -15.11 6.77 9.22
CA LYS A 115 -13.94 5.87 9.21
C LYS A 115 -13.08 6.06 7.95
N ALA A 116 -13.70 6.28 6.79
CA ALA A 116 -12.98 6.60 5.56
C ALA A 116 -12.32 8.00 5.64
N ALA A 117 -13.01 9.00 6.16
CA ALA A 117 -12.49 10.36 6.30
C ALA A 117 -11.40 10.48 7.39
N THR A 118 -11.48 9.73 8.48
CA THR A 118 -10.41 9.70 9.50
C THR A 118 -9.15 8.96 9.02
N SER A 119 -9.26 8.08 8.01
CA SER A 119 -8.09 7.56 7.27
C SER A 119 -7.40 8.63 6.41
N SER A 120 -8.07 9.77 6.17
CA SER A 120 -7.58 10.91 5.39
C SER A 120 -7.06 12.07 6.24
N HIS A 121 -6.71 11.86 7.51
CA HIS A 121 -5.76 12.75 8.17
C HIS A 121 -4.40 12.59 7.48
N SER A 122 -4.18 13.43 6.46
CA SER A 122 -2.92 13.77 5.80
C SER A 122 -1.73 12.88 6.17
N ARG A 123 -1.76 11.61 5.76
CA ARG A 123 -0.49 10.90 5.59
C ARG A 123 0.24 11.69 4.52
N PRO A 124 1.45 12.22 4.77
CA PRO A 124 2.22 12.81 3.70
C PRO A 124 2.33 11.75 2.59
N LEU A 125 1.65 12.01 1.47
CA LEU A 125 1.70 11.14 0.31
C LEU A 125 3.07 11.38 -0.32
N ILE A 126 4.06 10.60 0.11
CA ILE A 126 5.37 10.59 -0.54
C ILE A 126 5.15 9.92 -1.89
N ASP A 127 5.30 10.69 -2.95
CA ASP A 127 5.35 10.18 -4.32
C ASP A 127 6.54 9.21 -4.43
N PRO A 128 6.31 7.91 -4.68
CA PRO A 128 7.36 6.90 -4.76
C PRO A 128 8.43 7.24 -5.81
N SER A 129 8.05 7.98 -6.85
CA SER A 129 8.94 8.38 -7.95
C SER A 129 10.09 9.27 -7.46
N LYS A 130 9.88 10.05 -6.39
CA LYS A 130 10.92 10.93 -5.83
C LYS A 130 12.01 10.19 -5.07
N LEU A 131 11.82 8.90 -4.80
CA LEU A 131 12.73 8.09 -4.01
C LEU A 131 13.47 7.05 -4.87
N GLU A 132 13.21 7.01 -6.17
CA GLU A 132 13.78 6.01 -7.07
C GLU A 132 15.32 6.11 -7.12
N ASP A 133 15.86 7.33 -7.15
CA ASP A 133 17.31 7.57 -7.17
C ASP A 133 17.99 7.09 -5.87
N ASP A 134 17.33 7.22 -4.72
CA ASP A 134 17.88 6.82 -3.41
C ASP A 134 17.88 5.30 -3.18
N ILE A 135 17.09 4.56 -3.96
CA ILE A 135 16.95 3.10 -3.84
C ILE A 135 17.55 2.34 -5.02
N THR A 136 18.10 3.03 -6.02
CA THR A 136 18.73 2.42 -7.19
C THR A 136 20.25 2.36 -7.04
N CYS A 137 20.84 1.31 -7.62
CA CYS A 137 22.27 1.07 -7.57
C CYS A 137 22.98 1.86 -8.68
N GLU A 138 24.04 2.61 -8.37
CA GLU A 138 24.84 3.32 -9.40
C GLU A 138 25.55 2.39 -10.40
N ILE A 139 25.76 1.12 -10.06
CA ILE A 139 26.42 0.15 -10.96
C ILE A 139 25.44 -0.47 -11.95
N CYS A 140 24.30 -0.98 -11.46
CA CYS A 140 23.35 -1.71 -12.31
C CYS A 140 22.11 -0.91 -12.66
N THR A 141 21.94 0.29 -12.11
CA THR A 141 20.78 1.19 -12.30
C THR A 141 19.43 0.53 -11.99
N LEU A 142 19.44 -0.47 -11.09
CA LEU A 142 18.24 -1.21 -10.65
C LEU A 142 18.04 -1.01 -9.15
N LYS A 143 16.80 -1.24 -8.67
CA LYS A 143 16.45 -1.24 -7.25
C LYS A 143 17.36 -2.18 -6.43
N MET A 144 17.87 -1.68 -5.33
CA MET A 144 18.79 -2.40 -4.45
C MET A 144 18.07 -3.35 -3.50
N TRP A 145 17.78 -4.57 -3.94
CA TRP A 145 17.12 -5.60 -3.10
C TRP A 145 17.98 -6.11 -1.94
N SER A 146 19.30 -5.96 -2.04
CA SER A 146 20.28 -6.29 -1.00
C SER A 146 21.34 -5.21 -0.99
N PRO A 147 21.03 -4.02 -0.43
CA PRO A 147 21.92 -2.86 -0.42
C PRO A 147 23.02 -3.06 0.62
N CYS A 148 24.26 -2.82 0.22
CA CYS A 148 25.44 -2.87 1.07
C CYS A 148 26.19 -1.55 1.00
N ILE A 149 26.57 -1.02 2.16
CA ILE A 149 27.38 0.19 2.31
C ILE A 149 28.84 -0.15 2.48
N LEU A 150 29.70 0.68 1.90
CA LEU A 150 31.13 0.68 2.12
C LEU A 150 31.45 1.56 3.36
N PRO A 151 31.92 1.00 4.49
CA PRO A 151 32.10 1.76 5.74
C PRO A 151 33.03 2.97 5.61
N GLU A 152 34.03 2.89 4.73
CA GLU A 152 35.04 3.94 4.57
C GLU A 152 34.51 5.20 3.86
N CYS A 153 33.46 5.10 3.04
CA CYS A 153 32.99 6.22 2.22
C CYS A 153 31.47 6.41 2.17
N GLY A 154 30.68 5.47 2.68
CA GLY A 154 29.23 5.59 2.77
C GLY A 154 28.45 5.28 1.48
N HIS A 155 29.12 5.07 0.34
CA HIS A 155 28.43 4.70 -0.89
C HIS A 155 27.77 3.32 -0.78
N THR A 156 26.58 3.20 -1.35
CA THR A 156 25.72 2.03 -1.22
C THR A 156 25.44 1.42 -2.60
N PHE A 157 25.51 0.09 -2.67
CA PHE A 157 25.29 -0.65 -3.93
C PHE A 157 24.64 -2.00 -3.64
N CYS A 158 24.19 -2.71 -4.68
CA CYS A 158 23.81 -4.10 -4.54
C CYS A 158 25.00 -4.97 -4.05
N GLN A 159 24.73 -5.93 -3.16
CA GLN A 159 25.69 -6.95 -2.74
C GLN A 159 26.36 -7.65 -3.94
N SER A 160 25.57 -8.02 -4.96
CA SER A 160 26.07 -8.67 -6.18
C SER A 160 27.00 -7.76 -6.97
N CYS A 161 26.67 -6.47 -7.12
CA CYS A 161 27.47 -5.49 -7.82
C CYS A 161 28.84 -5.29 -7.15
N LEU A 162 28.88 -5.13 -5.83
CA LEU A 162 30.14 -5.03 -5.07
C LEU A 162 30.97 -6.30 -5.17
N ARG A 163 30.33 -7.48 -5.06
CA ARG A 163 31.04 -8.75 -5.19
C ARG A 163 31.68 -8.91 -6.56
N ASN A 164 30.96 -8.55 -7.62
CA ASN A 164 31.49 -8.59 -8.98
C ASN A 164 32.65 -7.60 -9.16
N TRP A 165 32.51 -6.37 -8.64
CA TRP A 165 33.57 -5.38 -8.65
C TRP A 165 34.86 -5.89 -7.98
N PHE A 166 34.76 -6.41 -6.76
CA PHE A 166 35.91 -6.95 -6.04
C PHE A 166 36.49 -8.21 -6.69
N ASN A 167 35.65 -9.08 -7.27
CA ASN A 167 36.12 -10.23 -8.04
C ASN A 167 36.97 -9.79 -9.24
N THR A 168 36.54 -8.77 -9.99
CA THR A 168 37.31 -8.23 -11.11
C THR A 168 38.66 -7.70 -10.64
N THR A 169 38.70 -6.96 -9.52
CA THR A 169 39.96 -6.48 -8.93
C THR A 169 40.87 -7.63 -8.51
N LEU A 170 40.32 -8.65 -7.83
CA LEU A 170 41.08 -9.81 -7.38
C LEU A 170 41.65 -10.60 -8.57
N GLU A 171 40.86 -10.81 -9.61
CA GLU A 171 41.28 -11.53 -10.82
C GLU A 171 42.38 -10.76 -11.56
N GLN A 172 42.22 -9.44 -11.72
CA GLN A 172 43.26 -8.59 -12.31
C GLN A 172 44.57 -8.67 -11.52
N HIS A 173 44.48 -8.61 -10.19
CA HIS A 173 45.65 -8.73 -9.31
C HIS A 173 46.35 -10.07 -9.47
N ARG A 174 45.60 -11.18 -9.52
CA ARG A 174 46.17 -12.53 -9.71
C ARG A 174 46.90 -12.67 -11.05
N ARG A 175 46.42 -12.00 -12.10
CA ARG A 175 47.10 -11.99 -13.41
C ARG A 175 48.41 -11.20 -13.37
N GLN A 176 48.44 -10.08 -12.65
CA GLN A 176 49.63 -9.23 -12.50
C GLN A 176 50.65 -9.82 -11.51
N HIS A 177 50.19 -10.66 -10.57
CA HIS A 177 51.00 -11.27 -9.53
C HIS A 177 50.85 -12.81 -9.52
N PRO A 178 51.50 -13.55 -10.44
CA PRO A 178 51.36 -15.02 -10.52
C PRO A 178 51.76 -15.79 -9.26
N ARG A 179 52.59 -15.18 -8.38
CA ARG A 179 53.01 -15.76 -7.10
C ARG A 179 52.09 -15.39 -5.94
N TYR A 180 51.03 -14.62 -6.18
CA TYR A 180 50.09 -14.25 -5.12
C TYR A 180 49.20 -15.44 -4.74
N HIS A 181 49.24 -15.81 -3.46
CA HIS A 181 48.32 -16.77 -2.87
C HIS A 181 47.59 -16.12 -1.67
N PRO A 182 46.24 -16.14 -1.62
CA PRO A 182 45.46 -15.45 -0.58
C PRO A 182 45.81 -15.79 0.87
N ASN A 183 46.35 -17.01 1.09
CA ASN A 183 46.69 -17.54 2.41
C ASN A 183 48.21 -17.67 2.63
N GLN A 184 49.03 -17.00 1.82
CA GLN A 184 50.49 -17.04 2.01
C GLN A 184 50.90 -16.22 3.24
N PRO A 185 51.79 -16.74 4.10
CA PRO A 185 52.30 -15.97 5.22
C PRO A 185 53.04 -14.72 4.73
N ILE A 186 52.76 -13.58 5.36
CA ILE A 186 53.45 -12.32 5.07
C ILE A 186 54.87 -12.45 5.61
N VAL A 187 55.86 -12.45 4.72
CA VAL A 187 57.27 -12.41 5.12
C VAL A 187 57.63 -10.95 5.34
N LEU A 188 57.73 -10.56 6.62
CA LEU A 188 58.13 -9.21 7.00
C LEU A 188 59.62 -8.97 6.67
N PRO A 189 59.96 -7.86 5.98
CA PRO A 189 61.32 -7.34 5.92
C PRO A 189 61.96 -7.27 7.31
N GLN A 190 63.27 -7.54 7.38
CA GLN A 190 63.99 -7.65 8.64
C GLN A 190 63.88 -6.39 9.51
N TYR A 191 63.98 -5.20 8.91
CA TYR A 191 63.84 -3.94 9.63
C TYR A 191 62.46 -3.77 10.28
N LEU A 192 61.37 -4.19 9.62
CA LEU A 192 60.02 -4.16 10.21
C LEU A 192 59.89 -5.13 11.37
N ARG A 193 60.49 -6.32 11.22
CA ARG A 193 60.51 -7.32 12.29
C ARG A 193 61.26 -6.78 13.51
N GLU A 194 62.40 -6.12 13.32
CA GLU A 194 63.18 -5.51 14.40
C GLU A 194 62.40 -4.38 15.10
N MET A 195 61.72 -3.50 14.36
CA MET A 195 60.93 -2.43 14.99
C MET A 195 59.82 -3.00 15.90
N LEU A 196 59.13 -4.06 15.49
CA LEU A 196 58.09 -4.72 16.29
C LEU A 196 58.61 -5.34 17.60
N PHE A 197 59.91 -5.59 17.73
CA PHE A 197 60.51 -6.12 18.96
C PHE A 197 60.81 -5.05 20.01
N TYR A 198 60.72 -3.76 19.67
CA TYR A 198 60.97 -2.67 20.63
C TYR A 198 59.65 -2.14 21.23
N PRO A 199 59.45 -2.21 22.56
CA PRO A 199 58.16 -1.90 23.21
C PRO A 199 57.79 -0.41 23.24
N GLN A 200 58.56 0.46 22.59
CA GLN A 200 58.43 1.92 22.61
C GLN A 200 58.04 2.46 21.21
N ILE A 201 57.23 1.72 20.45
CA ILE A 201 56.73 2.22 19.16
C ILE A 201 55.73 3.34 19.41
N ASP A 202 56.07 4.53 18.94
CA ASP A 202 55.15 5.68 18.88
C ASP A 202 53.95 5.37 17.94
N PRO A 203 52.73 5.85 18.23
CA PRO A 203 51.57 5.60 17.37
C PRO A 203 51.75 6.01 15.90
N GLN A 204 52.54 7.05 15.60
CA GLN A 204 52.83 7.41 14.21
C GLN A 204 53.72 6.36 13.54
N GLN A 205 54.75 5.89 14.24
CA GLN A 205 55.64 4.81 13.77
C GLN A 205 54.82 3.52 13.53
N LEU A 206 53.87 3.21 14.41
CA LEU A 206 52.97 2.06 14.23
C LEU A 206 52.14 2.16 12.95
N SER A 207 51.61 3.35 12.64
CA SER A 207 50.81 3.57 11.42
C SER A 207 51.62 3.32 10.15
N VAL A 208 52.88 3.78 10.12
CA VAL A 208 53.81 3.58 9.00
C VAL A 208 54.16 2.09 8.86
N VAL A 209 54.41 1.40 9.97
CA VAL A 209 54.66 -0.05 9.98
C VAL A 209 53.47 -0.80 9.40
N VAL A 210 52.26 -0.53 9.87
CA VAL A 210 51.04 -1.20 9.38
C VAL A 210 50.87 -1.00 7.87
N GLU A 211 51.15 0.20 7.36
CA GLU A 211 51.10 0.49 5.93
C GLU A 211 52.16 -0.30 5.14
N GLN A 212 53.40 -0.35 5.63
CA GLN A 212 54.48 -1.11 5.00
C GLN A 212 54.23 -2.63 5.03
N ILE A 213 53.66 -3.16 6.12
CA ILE A 213 53.23 -4.57 6.21
C ILE A 213 52.11 -4.86 5.22
N THR A 214 51.14 -3.95 5.10
CA THR A 214 50.03 -4.07 4.16
C THR A 214 50.54 -4.06 2.71
N ALA A 215 51.49 -3.18 2.38
CA ALA A 215 52.13 -3.16 1.08
C ALA A 215 52.95 -4.45 0.82
N ALA A 216 53.71 -4.92 1.80
CA ALA A 216 54.51 -6.15 1.70
C ALA A 216 53.65 -7.41 1.58
N SER A 217 52.41 -7.39 2.09
CA SER A 217 51.49 -8.52 1.99
C SER A 217 51.04 -8.82 0.56
N GLY A 218 51.26 -7.88 -0.39
CA GLY A 218 50.96 -8.07 -1.81
C GLY A 218 49.48 -8.39 -2.07
N ARG A 219 48.58 -7.97 -1.18
CA ARG A 219 47.13 -8.17 -1.31
C ARG A 219 46.53 -7.18 -2.30
N PRO A 220 45.46 -7.56 -3.02
CA PRO A 220 44.72 -6.63 -3.87
C PRO A 220 44.11 -5.52 -3.02
N VAL A 221 44.24 -4.28 -3.50
CA VAL A 221 43.57 -3.12 -2.90
C VAL A 221 42.19 -2.98 -3.54
N PHE A 222 41.14 -3.27 -2.78
CA PHE A 222 39.76 -3.05 -3.20
C PHE A 222 39.37 -1.58 -3.03
N THR A 223 38.61 -1.03 -3.98
CA THR A 223 38.23 0.39 -3.99
C THR A 223 36.73 0.56 -4.20
N CYS A 224 36.19 1.70 -3.75
CA CYS A 224 34.81 2.09 -4.04
C CYS A 224 34.62 2.36 -5.55
N PRO A 225 33.57 1.83 -6.21
CA PRO A 225 33.27 2.10 -7.62
C PRO A 225 33.11 3.60 -7.94
N THR A 226 32.50 4.36 -7.03
CA THR A 226 32.18 5.79 -7.21
C THR A 226 33.38 6.67 -6.87
N CYS A 227 33.83 6.67 -5.60
CA CYS A 227 34.86 7.61 -5.14
C CYS A 227 36.28 7.04 -5.11
N ARG A 228 36.48 5.77 -5.52
CA ARG A 228 37.78 5.07 -5.54
C ARG A 228 38.51 4.96 -4.21
N LYS A 229 37.90 5.40 -3.09
CA LYS A 229 38.46 5.25 -1.75
C LYS A 229 38.77 3.76 -1.46
N PRO A 230 39.94 3.42 -0.90
CA PRO A 230 40.26 2.06 -0.48
C PRO A 230 39.23 1.52 0.51
N VAL A 231 38.76 0.31 0.29
CA VAL A 231 37.84 -0.41 1.18
C VAL A 231 38.66 -1.37 2.01
N LYS A 232 38.70 -1.14 3.33
CA LYS A 232 39.45 -1.97 4.29
C LYS A 232 38.56 -2.94 5.05
N ASN A 233 37.31 -2.54 5.27
CA ASN A 233 36.32 -3.30 6.03
C ASN A 233 35.26 -3.95 5.13
N ARG A 234 34.67 -5.04 5.63
CA ARG A 234 33.58 -5.76 4.96
C ARG A 234 32.40 -4.81 4.66
N PRO A 235 31.81 -4.86 3.46
CA PRO A 235 30.56 -4.16 3.20
C PRO A 235 29.45 -4.64 4.14
N VAL A 236 28.65 -3.70 4.64
CA VAL A 236 27.59 -3.97 5.62
C VAL A 236 26.24 -3.84 4.93
N GLU A 237 25.33 -4.79 5.13
CA GLU A 237 23.97 -4.68 4.60
C GLU A 237 23.19 -3.59 5.35
N ILE A 238 22.54 -2.66 4.62
CA ILE A 238 21.69 -1.62 5.23
C ILE A 238 20.23 -2.06 5.20
N PHE A 239 19.73 -2.53 6.34
CA PHE A 239 18.35 -2.98 6.47
C PHE A 239 17.30 -1.85 6.34
N VAL A 240 17.66 -0.61 6.67
CA VAL A 240 16.75 0.54 6.52
C VAL A 240 16.48 0.82 5.04
N ILE A 241 17.52 0.94 4.21
CA ILE A 241 17.38 1.09 2.75
C ILE A 241 16.68 -0.14 2.16
N LYS A 242 16.99 -1.35 2.64
CA LYS A 242 16.27 -2.57 2.19
C LYS A 242 14.77 -2.51 2.47
N SER A 243 14.39 -1.98 3.62
CA SER A 243 12.98 -1.79 3.97
C SER A 243 12.34 -0.71 3.12
N LEU A 244 13.08 0.37 2.83
CA LEU A 244 12.65 1.45 1.95
C LEU A 244 12.38 0.97 0.52
N VAL A 245 13.33 0.22 -0.07
CA VAL A 245 13.21 -0.42 -1.38
C VAL A 245 11.95 -1.26 -1.45
N ARG A 246 11.67 -2.07 -0.41
CA ARG A 246 10.47 -2.92 -0.35
C ARG A 246 9.18 -2.12 -0.26
N THR A 247 9.16 -1.06 0.53
CA THR A 247 7.99 -0.18 0.65
C THR A 247 7.67 0.52 -0.67
N VAL A 248 8.70 1.09 -1.33
CA VAL A 248 8.55 1.75 -2.63
C VAL A 248 8.10 0.75 -3.70
N ALA A 249 8.77 -0.41 -3.78
CA ALA A 249 8.42 -1.45 -4.73
C ALA A 249 6.96 -1.93 -4.52
N ALA A 250 6.53 -2.14 -3.28
CA ALA A 250 5.15 -2.53 -2.99
C ALA A 250 4.14 -1.46 -3.42
N ALA A 251 4.44 -0.17 -3.22
CA ALA A 251 3.59 0.93 -3.69
C ALA A 251 3.51 1.00 -5.23
N GLN A 252 4.57 0.59 -5.92
CA GLN A 252 4.64 0.51 -7.38
C GLN A 252 4.11 -0.84 -7.94
N GLY A 253 3.70 -1.79 -7.09
CA GLY A 253 3.25 -3.12 -7.52
C GLY A 253 4.38 -4.07 -7.96
N GLU A 254 5.64 -3.75 -7.64
CA GLU A 254 6.81 -4.57 -7.93
C GLU A 254 7.10 -5.57 -6.80
N SER A 255 7.74 -6.69 -7.14
CA SER A 255 8.12 -7.73 -6.16
C SER A 255 9.61 -8.05 -6.23
N SER A 256 10.17 -8.44 -5.07
CA SER A 256 11.58 -8.82 -4.97
C SER A 256 11.89 -10.01 -5.88
N PRO A 257 13.01 -9.98 -6.62
CA PRO A 257 13.51 -11.13 -7.35
C PRO A 257 13.57 -12.34 -6.43
N ARG A 258 13.06 -13.48 -6.91
CA ARG A 258 13.24 -14.76 -6.20
C ARG A 258 14.74 -15.05 -6.15
N LYS A 259 15.28 -15.11 -4.95
CA LYS A 259 16.62 -15.66 -4.74
C LYS A 259 16.53 -17.14 -5.12
N GLU A 260 17.20 -17.54 -6.20
CA GLU A 260 17.38 -18.95 -6.53
C GLU A 260 17.98 -19.62 -5.30
N THR A 261 17.15 -20.41 -4.62
CA THR A 261 17.62 -21.26 -3.54
C THR A 261 18.53 -22.28 -4.19
N ALA A 262 19.82 -22.21 -3.87
CA ALA A 262 20.77 -23.25 -4.24
C ALA A 262 20.15 -24.62 -3.93
N GLU A 263 19.89 -25.37 -5.00
CA GLU A 263 19.35 -26.72 -4.95
C GLU A 263 20.30 -27.62 -4.15
N GLY A 264 19.73 -28.55 -3.38
CA GLY A 264 20.49 -29.63 -2.76
C GLY A 264 20.78 -29.50 -1.26
N ARG A 265 19.75 -29.38 -0.41
CA ARG A 265 19.86 -29.93 0.96
C ARG A 265 19.53 -31.42 0.93
N SER A 266 20.52 -32.25 0.63
CA SER A 266 20.45 -33.65 1.04
C SER A 266 20.50 -33.69 2.58
N ARG A 267 19.48 -34.31 3.19
CA ARG A 267 19.46 -34.62 4.62
C ARG A 267 20.50 -35.71 4.89
N GLY A 268 21.73 -35.31 5.16
CA GLY A 268 22.81 -36.16 5.64
C GLY A 268 23.21 -35.77 7.07
N LYS A 269 23.11 -36.74 8.00
CA LYS A 269 23.43 -36.62 9.42
C LYS A 269 24.91 -36.21 9.66
N SER A 270 25.12 -35.45 10.73
CA SER A 270 26.36 -35.40 11.53
C SER A 270 27.65 -35.02 10.79
N LYS A 271 27.77 -33.75 10.38
CA LYS A 271 29.08 -33.09 10.27
C LYS A 271 29.04 -31.79 11.07
N ALA A 272 30.12 -31.50 11.80
CA ALA A 272 30.32 -30.20 12.45
C ALA A 272 29.94 -29.07 11.49
N PRO A 273 29.35 -27.95 11.97
CA PRO A 273 28.93 -26.88 11.08
C PRO A 273 30.15 -26.38 10.33
N VAL A 274 30.22 -26.71 9.03
CA VAL A 274 31.15 -26.07 8.11
C VAL A 274 30.90 -24.58 8.28
N ARG A 275 31.90 -23.82 8.76
CA ARG A 275 31.84 -22.35 8.82
C ARG A 275 31.38 -21.91 7.44
N ARG A 276 30.14 -21.41 7.35
CA ARG A 276 29.65 -20.87 6.08
C ARG A 276 30.47 -19.62 5.83
N GLU A 277 31.39 -19.70 4.89
CA GLU A 277 32.14 -18.54 4.44
C GLU A 277 31.13 -17.45 4.06
N GLY A 278 31.24 -16.31 4.74
CA GLY A 278 30.45 -15.14 4.45
C GLY A 278 30.74 -14.64 3.02
N PRO A 279 29.81 -13.88 2.42
CA PRO A 279 29.95 -13.40 1.04
C PRO A 279 31.19 -12.52 0.81
N TRP A 280 31.82 -12.05 1.88
CA TRP A 280 32.96 -11.15 1.88
C TRP A 280 34.26 -11.80 2.35
N ASP A 281 34.23 -13.06 2.82
CA ASP A 281 35.39 -13.71 3.45
C ASP A 281 36.58 -13.85 2.49
N LEU A 282 36.31 -13.98 1.19
CA LEU A 282 37.34 -14.04 0.14
C LEU A 282 38.11 -12.72 -0.05
N PHE A 283 37.51 -11.59 0.27
CA PHE A 283 38.10 -10.26 0.06
C PHE A 283 38.63 -9.66 1.37
N PHE A 284 37.92 -9.92 2.47
CA PHE A 284 38.16 -9.36 3.79
C PHE A 284 38.14 -10.48 4.84
N PRO A 285 39.21 -11.28 4.95
CA PRO A 285 39.29 -12.33 5.96
C PRO A 285 39.15 -11.74 7.37
N PRO A 286 38.58 -12.48 8.33
CA PRO A 286 38.46 -12.01 9.71
C PRO A 286 39.86 -11.83 10.29
N THR A 287 40.13 -10.63 10.80
CA THR A 287 41.34 -10.29 11.59
C THR A 287 41.20 -10.79 13.01
#